data_AF-A0AA42UFX9-F1
#
_entry.id   AF-A0AA42UFX9-F1
#
_cell.length_a   1.000
_cell.length_b   1.000
_cell.length_c   1.000
_cell.angle_alpha   90.00
_cell.angle_beta   90.00
_cell.angle_gamma   90.00
#
_symmetry.space_group_name_H-M   'P 1'
#
loop_
_entity.id
_entity.type
_entity.pdbx_description
1 polymer ?
#
loop_
_entity_poly.entity_id
_entity_poly.type
_entity_poly.pdbx_seq_one_letter_code
_entity_poly.pdbx_strand_id
1 'polypeptide(L)'
;MAREIEQDWGVKGQDDMRQEVIRSSYLDGGDRLYLIYDEAKGVYRVGTRWVWLGKYRDIWDACDAFDVIELLGVVDSLTAAQVKREIKRQPRSRAAVRKGMARIDGLLEAVQKRLSGLIPRAGGSKASLTVWVKARGRTGQSS
;
A
#
# COMPACT_ATOMS: atom_id res chain seq x y z
N MET A 1 9.43 -36.38 -47.42
CA MET A 1 8.35 -36.44 -46.42
C MET A 1 8.99 -36.40 -45.04
N ALA A 2 9.15 -35.21 -44.47
CA ALA A 2 9.53 -35.05 -43.06
C ALA A 2 8.23 -34.86 -42.28
N ARG A 3 7.96 -35.76 -41.32
CA ARG A 3 6.79 -35.66 -40.44
C ARG A 3 7.03 -34.53 -39.44
N GLU A 4 6.14 -33.54 -39.44
CA GLU A 4 6.03 -32.54 -38.39
C GLU A 4 5.81 -33.25 -37.05
N ILE A 5 6.64 -32.92 -36.07
CA ILE A 5 6.38 -33.24 -34.67
C ILE A 5 5.61 -32.04 -34.13
N GLU A 6 4.27 -32.08 -34.22
CA GLU A 6 3.42 -31.26 -33.37
C GLU A 6 3.63 -31.74 -31.93
N GLN A 7 4.44 -30.99 -31.17
CA GLN A 7 4.43 -31.11 -29.71
C GLN A 7 3.20 -30.38 -29.19
N ASP A 8 2.13 -31.14 -29.02
CA ASP A 8 0.94 -30.77 -28.29
C ASP A 8 1.30 -30.63 -26.79
N TRP A 9 1.69 -29.42 -26.39
CA TRP A 9 1.89 -29.06 -24.98
C TRP A 9 0.55 -28.87 -24.29
N GLY A 10 -0.23 -29.95 -24.22
CA GLY A 10 -1.42 -30.06 -23.40
C GLY A 10 -1.06 -29.95 -21.92
N VAL A 11 -0.83 -28.73 -21.44
CA VAL A 11 -0.75 -28.40 -20.01
C VAL A 11 -2.17 -28.49 -19.45
N LYS A 12 -2.61 -29.72 -19.18
CA LYS A 12 -3.80 -29.98 -18.36
C LYS A 12 -3.49 -29.51 -16.93
N GLY A 13 -4.12 -28.41 -16.52
CA GLY A 13 -4.15 -27.97 -15.12
C GLY A 13 -3.81 -26.51 -14.86
N GLN A 14 -3.97 -25.61 -15.83
CA GLN A 14 -4.01 -24.18 -15.55
C GLN A 14 -5.47 -23.78 -15.29
N ASP A 15 -6.02 -24.23 -14.16
CA ASP A 15 -7.11 -23.46 -13.54
C ASP A 15 -6.49 -22.11 -13.18
N ASP A 16 -6.62 -21.18 -14.12
CA ASP A 16 -6.01 -19.86 -14.13
C ASP A 16 -6.23 -19.14 -12.80
N MET A 17 -5.21 -19.12 -11.95
CA MET A 17 -5.11 -18.11 -10.90
C MET A 17 -4.88 -16.77 -11.60
N ARG A 18 -5.97 -16.10 -12.01
CA ARG A 18 -5.87 -14.83 -12.74
C ARG A 18 -5.38 -13.75 -11.81
N GLN A 19 -4.10 -13.43 -11.95
CA GLN A 19 -3.56 -12.19 -11.43
C GLN A 19 -3.69 -11.13 -12.52
N GLU A 20 -4.49 -10.11 -12.25
CA GLU A 20 -4.66 -8.99 -13.16
C GLU A 20 -3.79 -7.82 -12.69
N VAL A 21 -2.91 -7.32 -13.56
CA VAL A 21 -2.16 -6.09 -13.29
C VAL A 21 -3.09 -4.91 -13.54
N ILE A 22 -3.51 -4.26 -12.47
CA ILE A 22 -4.40 -3.09 -12.53
C ILE A 22 -3.61 -1.84 -12.91
N ARG A 23 -2.43 -1.65 -12.30
CA ARG A 23 -1.50 -0.57 -12.62
C ARG A 23 -0.07 -0.95 -12.26
N SER A 24 0.86 -0.26 -12.89
CA SER A 24 2.28 -0.36 -12.56
C SER A 24 2.99 0.96 -12.82
N SER A 25 4.09 1.21 -12.10
CA SER A 25 4.96 2.36 -12.30
C SER A 25 6.40 2.00 -11.94
N TYR A 26 7.34 2.85 -12.33
CA TYR A 26 8.74 2.71 -11.96
C TYR A 26 9.06 3.68 -10.82
N LEU A 27 9.71 3.16 -9.80
CA LEU A 27 10.30 3.97 -8.74
C LEU A 27 11.64 4.53 -9.23
N ASP A 28 12.13 5.59 -8.58
CA ASP A 28 13.40 6.23 -8.92
C ASP A 28 14.60 5.26 -8.93
N GLY A 29 14.54 4.18 -8.15
CA GLY A 29 15.55 3.11 -8.13
C GLY A 29 15.46 2.10 -9.29
N GLY A 30 14.53 2.26 -10.23
CA GLY A 30 14.32 1.36 -11.36
C GLY A 30 13.45 0.14 -11.05
N ASP A 31 13.11 -0.09 -9.78
CA ASP A 31 12.17 -1.13 -9.38
C ASP A 31 10.76 -0.80 -9.87
N ARG A 32 10.08 -1.81 -10.43
CA ARG A 32 8.69 -1.68 -10.87
C ARG A 32 7.75 -1.98 -9.70
N LEU A 33 6.90 -1.02 -9.37
CA LEU A 33 5.79 -1.16 -8.44
C LEU A 33 4.55 -1.63 -9.20
N TYR A 34 3.82 -2.57 -8.61
CA TYR A 34 2.60 -3.17 -9.15
C TYR A 34 1.45 -3.04 -8.15
N LEU A 35 0.26 -2.79 -8.69
CA LEU A 35 -1.01 -3.10 -8.05
C LEU A 35 -1.66 -4.22 -8.84
N ILE A 36 -1.86 -5.37 -8.18
CA ILE A 36 -2.39 -6.59 -8.79
C ILE A 36 -3.65 -7.01 -8.06
N TYR A 37 -4.68 -7.41 -8.80
CA TYR A 37 -5.81 -8.14 -8.26
C TYR A 37 -5.47 -9.64 -8.24
N ASP A 38 -5.47 -10.24 -7.05
CA ASP A 38 -5.21 -11.67 -6.81
C ASP A 38 -6.58 -12.37 -6.65
N GLU A 39 -7.14 -12.86 -7.77
CA GLU A 39 -8.49 -13.44 -7.83
C GLU A 39 -8.65 -14.61 -6.85
N ALA A 40 -7.65 -15.48 -6.77
CA ALA A 40 -7.64 -16.64 -5.87
C ALA A 40 -7.84 -16.27 -4.39
N LYS A 41 -7.43 -15.06 -4.01
CA LYS A 41 -7.57 -14.55 -2.63
C LYS A 41 -8.64 -13.47 -2.50
N GLY A 42 -9.23 -13.00 -3.60
CA GLY A 42 -10.15 -11.86 -3.62
C GLY A 42 -9.56 -10.61 -2.98
N VAL A 43 -8.27 -10.30 -3.24
CA VAL A 43 -7.59 -9.14 -2.66
C VAL A 43 -6.73 -8.39 -3.67
N TYR A 44 -6.56 -7.10 -3.42
CA TYR A 44 -5.64 -6.23 -4.14
C TYR A 44 -4.29 -6.22 -3.43
N ARG A 45 -3.20 -6.40 -4.16
CA ARG A 45 -1.83 -6.49 -3.62
C ARG A 45 -0.97 -5.41 -4.24
N VAL A 46 -0.25 -4.68 -3.38
CA VAL A 46 0.77 -3.71 -3.79
C VAL A 46 2.14 -4.31 -3.50
N GLY A 47 3.04 -4.27 -4.46
CA GLY A 47 4.37 -4.83 -4.31
C GLY A 47 5.24 -4.60 -5.52
N THR A 48 6.50 -5.00 -5.42
CA THR A 48 7.41 -5.06 -6.57
C THR A 48 7.47 -6.48 -7.10
N ARG A 49 8.35 -6.71 -8.10
CA ARG A 49 8.71 -8.06 -8.55
C ARG A 49 9.19 -8.96 -7.40
N TRP A 50 9.86 -8.38 -6.40
CA TRP A 50 10.60 -9.14 -5.39
C TRP A 50 9.84 -9.28 -4.07
N VAL A 51 9.02 -8.29 -3.72
CA VAL A 51 8.39 -8.24 -2.40
C VAL A 51 6.98 -7.68 -2.46
N TRP A 52 6.07 -8.30 -1.71
CA TRP A 52 4.75 -7.77 -1.46
C TRP A 52 4.78 -6.80 -0.28
N LEU A 53 4.35 -5.57 -0.52
CA LEU A 53 4.34 -4.50 0.46
C LEU A 53 3.01 -4.44 1.21
N GLY A 54 1.90 -4.71 0.51
CA GLY A 54 0.57 -4.56 1.08
C GLY A 54 -0.47 -5.48 0.44
N LYS A 55 -1.55 -5.71 1.20
CA LYS A 55 -2.78 -6.36 0.72
C LYS A 55 -4.01 -5.64 1.25
N TYR A 56 -5.00 -5.43 0.39
CA TYR A 56 -6.18 -4.59 0.62
C TYR A 56 -7.42 -5.33 0.09
N ARG A 57 -8.56 -5.14 0.75
CA ARG A 57 -9.83 -5.72 0.30
C ARG A 57 -10.58 -4.82 -0.68
N ASP A 58 -10.26 -3.54 -0.63
CA ASP A 58 -10.89 -2.49 -1.42
C ASP A 58 -9.85 -1.91 -2.40
N ILE A 59 -10.27 -1.71 -3.65
CA ILE A 59 -9.39 -1.23 -4.73
C ILE A 59 -8.90 0.19 -4.45
N TRP A 60 -9.73 1.01 -3.81
CA TRP A 60 -9.44 2.41 -3.56
C TRP A 60 -8.35 2.59 -2.51
N ASP A 61 -8.43 1.83 -1.41
CA ASP A 61 -7.35 1.72 -0.42
C ASP A 61 -6.04 1.20 -1.07
N ALA A 62 -6.15 0.28 -2.03
CA ALA A 62 -4.99 -0.26 -2.74
C ALA A 62 -4.35 0.78 -3.68
N CYS A 63 -5.15 1.59 -4.38
CA CYS A 63 -4.68 2.72 -5.17
C CYS A 63 -4.01 3.79 -4.30
N ASP A 64 -4.64 4.16 -3.18
CA ASP A 64 -4.04 5.11 -2.22
C ASP A 64 -2.68 4.61 -1.74
N ALA A 65 -2.57 3.32 -1.42
CA ALA A 65 -1.31 2.72 -1.02
C ALA A 65 -0.25 2.71 -2.13
N PHE A 66 -0.67 2.42 -3.37
CA PHE A 66 0.21 2.46 -4.53
C PHE A 66 0.78 3.86 -4.71
N ASP A 67 -0.08 4.90 -4.78
CA ASP A 67 0.33 6.29 -5.03
C ASP A 67 1.27 6.79 -3.92
N VAL A 68 0.97 6.48 -2.67
CA VAL A 68 1.81 6.89 -1.53
C VAL A 68 3.16 6.18 -1.55
N ILE A 69 3.23 4.89 -1.86
CA ILE A 69 4.50 4.15 -1.95
C ILE A 69 5.33 4.64 -3.14
N GLU A 70 4.67 4.88 -4.28
CA GLU A 70 5.30 5.46 -5.47
C GLU A 70 5.97 6.79 -5.15
N LEU A 71 5.24 7.71 -4.52
CA LEU A 71 5.74 9.05 -4.19
C LEU A 71 6.78 9.07 -3.06
N LEU A 72 6.74 8.11 -2.14
CA LEU A 72 7.81 7.96 -1.14
C LEU A 72 9.09 7.39 -1.75
N GLY A 73 8.98 6.61 -2.83
CA GLY A 73 10.12 5.97 -3.49
C GLY A 73 10.81 4.89 -2.66
N VAL A 74 10.21 4.45 -1.53
CA VAL A 74 10.82 3.47 -0.61
C VAL A 74 10.06 2.15 -0.61
N VAL A 75 10.79 1.06 -0.89
CA VAL A 75 10.28 -0.32 -0.93
C VAL A 75 10.72 -1.08 0.32
N ASP A 76 10.07 -0.82 1.45
CA ASP A 76 10.34 -1.54 2.69
C ASP A 76 9.06 -1.86 3.49
N SER A 77 9.17 -2.89 4.32
CA SER A 77 8.03 -3.40 5.10
C SER A 77 7.53 -2.45 6.18
N LEU A 78 8.41 -1.62 6.77
CA LEU A 78 8.05 -0.64 7.79
C LEU A 78 7.23 0.49 7.17
N THR A 79 7.69 1.06 6.06
CA THR A 79 6.97 2.09 5.30
C THR A 79 5.60 1.58 4.87
N ALA A 80 5.54 0.39 4.25
CA ALA A 80 4.28 -0.20 3.82
C ALA A 80 3.31 -0.45 4.99
N ALA A 81 3.81 -0.85 6.15
CA ALA A 81 3.01 -1.00 7.36
C ALA A 81 2.44 0.33 7.87
N GLN A 82 3.20 1.43 7.81
CA GLN A 82 2.70 2.76 8.17
C GLN A 82 1.67 3.28 7.16
N VAL A 83 1.89 3.09 5.85
CA VAL A 83 0.92 3.44 4.80
C VAL A 83 -0.42 2.75 5.07
N LYS A 84 -0.40 1.43 5.26
CA LYS A 84 -1.61 0.65 5.55
C LYS A 84 -2.31 1.11 6.84
N ARG A 85 -1.54 1.48 7.87
CA ARG A 85 -2.09 1.99 9.13
C ARG A 85 -2.80 3.33 8.93
N GLU A 86 -2.22 4.25 8.18
CA GLU A 86 -2.79 5.57 7.97
C GLU A 86 -4.01 5.56 7.04
N ILE A 87 -4.03 4.71 6.02
CA ILE A 87 -5.22 4.46 5.19
C ILE A 87 -6.40 4.01 6.06
N LYS A 88 -6.17 3.05 6.96
CA LYS A 88 -7.21 2.57 7.90
C LYS A 88 -7.66 3.66 8.88
N ARG A 89 -6.75 4.51 9.35
CA ARG A 89 -7.08 5.61 10.27
C ARG A 89 -7.94 6.68 9.59
N GLN A 90 -7.73 6.88 8.29
CA GLN A 90 -8.40 7.89 7.48
C GLN A 90 -9.25 7.25 6.37
N PRO A 91 -10.35 6.54 6.69
CA PRO A 91 -11.21 5.95 5.67
C PRO A 91 -11.77 7.02 4.72
N ARG A 92 -11.91 6.67 3.44
CA ARG A 92 -12.51 7.56 2.43
C ARG A 92 -13.91 8.07 2.84
N SER A 93 -14.71 7.24 3.53
CA SER A 93 -16.05 7.61 4.01
C SER A 93 -16.07 8.74 5.05
N ARG A 94 -14.97 8.95 5.78
CA ARG A 94 -14.82 10.03 6.78
C ARG A 94 -14.11 11.26 6.22
N ALA A 95 -13.43 11.12 5.09
CA ALA A 95 -12.71 12.20 4.47
C ALA A 95 -13.71 13.08 3.70
N ALA A 96 -14.03 14.25 4.25
CA ALA A 96 -14.69 15.34 3.53
C ALA A 96 -13.78 15.95 2.42
N VAL A 97 -12.86 15.17 1.84
CA VAL A 97 -11.81 15.64 0.94
C VAL A 97 -12.25 15.42 -0.50
N ARG A 98 -12.60 16.55 -1.13
CA ARG A 98 -13.21 16.69 -2.46
C ARG A 98 -12.30 16.48 -3.67
N LYS A 99 -11.03 16.07 -3.54
CA LYS A 99 -10.12 15.87 -4.71
C LYS A 99 -9.08 14.79 -4.39
N GLY A 100 -8.83 13.86 -5.33
CA GLY A 100 -7.95 12.70 -5.14
C GLY A 100 -6.56 13.03 -4.59
N MET A 101 -5.89 14.06 -5.13
CA MET A 101 -4.52 14.40 -4.71
C MET A 101 -4.41 14.90 -3.27
N ALA A 102 -5.37 15.69 -2.78
CA ALA A 102 -5.33 16.19 -1.41
C ALA A 102 -5.38 15.04 -0.36
N ARG A 103 -5.97 13.90 -0.72
CA ARG A 103 -5.94 12.70 0.12
C ARG A 103 -4.56 12.05 0.12
N ILE A 104 -3.92 11.94 -1.05
CA ILE A 104 -2.57 11.38 -1.16
C ILE A 104 -1.57 12.24 -0.38
N ASP A 105 -1.65 13.57 -0.51
CA ASP A 105 -0.82 14.51 0.25
C ASP A 105 -0.98 14.32 1.77
N GLY A 106 -2.23 14.22 2.25
CA GLY A 106 -2.51 13.99 3.67
C GLY A 106 -2.05 12.62 4.18
N LEU A 107 -2.06 11.59 3.33
CA LEU A 107 -1.50 10.28 3.65
C LEU A 107 0.03 10.32 3.70
N LEU A 108 0.68 10.97 2.72
CA LEU A 108 2.13 11.16 2.67
C LEU A 108 2.63 11.85 3.93
N GLU A 109 2.03 12.99 4.27
CA GLU A 109 2.40 13.75 5.47
C GLU A 109 2.21 12.90 6.74
N ALA A 110 1.10 12.18 6.84
CA ALA A 110 0.81 11.31 7.99
C ALA A 110 1.83 10.16 8.11
N VAL A 111 2.22 9.54 6.99
CA VAL A 111 3.20 8.45 6.96
C VAL A 111 4.60 8.97 7.32
N GLN A 112 5.02 10.10 6.78
CA GLN A 112 6.29 10.74 7.14
C GLN A 112 6.34 11.10 8.64
N LYS A 113 5.24 11.60 9.20
CA LYS A 113 5.13 11.84 10.66
C LYS A 113 5.25 10.54 11.46
N ARG A 114 4.66 9.44 10.99
CA ARG A 114 4.86 8.12 11.63
C ARG A 114 6.31 7.66 11.60
N LEU A 115 6.96 7.78 10.44
CA LEU A 115 8.35 7.37 10.25
C LEU A 115 9.32 8.21 11.09
N SER A 116 8.99 9.49 11.35
CA SER A 116 9.72 10.35 12.29
C SER A 116 9.38 10.12 13.77
N GLY A 117 8.61 9.08 14.09
CA GLY A 117 8.29 8.70 15.48
C GLY A 117 7.15 9.50 16.12
N LEU A 118 6.38 10.24 15.33
CA LEU A 118 5.19 10.95 15.80
C LEU A 118 3.95 10.03 15.73
N ILE A 119 3.02 10.25 16.66
CA ILE A 119 1.72 9.58 16.68
C ILE A 119 0.59 10.61 16.69
N PRO A 120 -0.52 10.34 15.97
CA PRO A 120 -1.68 11.21 15.98
C PRO A 120 -2.43 11.06 17.31
N ARG A 121 -2.87 12.19 17.86
CA ARG A 121 -3.75 12.32 19.02
C ARG A 121 -4.91 13.24 18.64
N ALA A 122 -6.09 12.97 19.19
CA ALA A 122 -7.18 13.94 19.12
C ALA A 122 -6.78 15.17 19.93
N GLY A 123 -6.81 16.35 19.31
CA GLY A 123 -6.49 17.61 19.95
C GLY A 123 -7.74 18.39 20.36
N GLY A 124 -7.78 18.84 21.62
CA GLY A 124 -8.70 19.88 22.09
C GLY A 124 -10.18 19.50 22.22
N SER A 125 -11.00 20.48 22.62
CA SER A 125 -12.44 20.36 22.94
C SER A 125 -13.34 20.00 21.74
N LYS A 126 -12.79 20.00 20.53
CA LYS A 126 -13.43 19.49 19.31
C LYS A 126 -12.48 18.46 18.72
N ALA A 127 -12.82 17.18 18.84
CA ALA A 127 -12.03 16.03 18.36
C ALA A 127 -11.80 15.98 16.83
N SER A 128 -11.99 17.09 16.11
CA SER A 128 -11.76 17.27 14.68
C SER A 128 -10.30 17.58 14.33
N LEU A 129 -9.48 18.03 15.29
CA LEU A 129 -8.07 18.33 15.05
C LEU A 129 -7.17 17.14 15.40
N THR A 130 -6.32 16.74 14.46
CA THR A 130 -5.26 15.75 14.71
C THR A 130 -3.98 16.48 15.11
N VAL A 131 -3.54 16.30 16.36
CA VAL A 131 -2.25 16.79 16.85
C VAL A 131 -1.24 15.65 16.78
N TRP A 132 -0.03 15.93 16.31
CA TRP A 132 1.04 14.96 16.22
C TRP A 132 2.03 15.17 17.35
N VAL A 133 2.23 14.13 18.17
CA VAL A 133 3.12 14.18 19.34
C VAL A 133 4.17 13.10 19.23
N LYS A 134 5.35 13.31 19.81
CA LYS A 134 6.34 12.23 19.94
C LYS A 134 5.71 11.04 20.66
N ALA A 135 5.90 9.84 20.13
CA ALA A 135 5.58 8.63 20.87
C ALA A 135 6.34 8.69 22.20
N ARG A 136 5.63 8.65 23.34
CA ARG A 136 6.31 8.48 24.62
C ARG A 136 7.03 7.15 24.54
N GLY A 137 8.36 7.16 24.63
CA GLY A 137 9.11 5.94 24.90
C GLY A 137 8.51 5.30 26.15
N ARG A 138 8.51 3.96 26.23
CA ARG A 138 8.32 3.31 27.53
C ARG A 138 9.44 3.85 28.42
N THR A 139 9.14 4.81 29.28
CA THR A 139 9.98 5.15 30.44
C THR A 139 9.86 3.97 31.39
N GLY A 140 10.54 2.88 31.05
CA GLY A 140 10.93 1.85 32.00
C GLY A 140 12.17 2.36 32.70
N GLN A 141 12.00 2.66 34.00
CA GLN A 141 12.99 2.78 35.06
C GLN A 141 14.46 2.71 34.63
N SER A 142 15.15 3.83 34.76
CA SER A 142 16.60 3.87 34.94
C SER A 142 16.90 4.11 36.42
N SER A 143 17.50 3.07 37.02
CA SER A 143 18.28 3.02 38.27
C SER A 143 17.60 3.28 39.59
#